data_AF-A0A2E1N8N7-F1
#
_entry.id   AF-A0A2E1N8N7-F1
#
_cell.length_a   1.000
_cell.length_b   1.000
_cell.length_c   1.000
_cell.angle_alpha   90.00
_cell.angle_beta   90.00
_cell.angle_gamma   90.00
#
_symmetry.space_group_name_H-M   'P 1'
#
loop_
_entity.id
_entity.type
_entity.pdbx_description
1 polymer ?
#
loop_
_entity_poly.entity_id
_entity_poly.type
_entity_poly.pdbx_seq_one_letter_code
_entity_poly.pdbx_strand_id
1 'polypeptide(L)'
;MTASGFWIGVDSMPRSVLHAALQHERPIFCGRLPADNVLQTQLGDRSERAEWHEVALGTPIGHGYLLDLLRQRLPIDRVVLSLAISASGYDGPLKTSSLDRLLPQARDVVEALLVVSRGAEAVMDPNIGASMTIMLGDCGESVTPLTEGLAAFVTRFAQAESKRWAEMGLSLSVEHAHSGE
;
A
#
# COMPACT_ATOMS: atom_id res chain seq x y z
N MET A 1 -18.89 15.86 -7.12
CA MET A 1 -18.18 14.68 -7.66
C MET A 1 -17.83 13.80 -6.49
N THR A 2 -17.92 12.48 -6.62
CA THR A 2 -17.58 11.53 -5.56
C THR A 2 -16.10 11.21 -5.61
N ALA A 3 -15.45 11.27 -4.44
CA ALA A 3 -14.02 11.06 -4.31
C ALA A 3 -13.64 9.60 -4.56
N SER A 4 -12.42 9.39 -5.05
CA SER A 4 -11.84 8.08 -5.28
C SER A 4 -10.96 7.69 -4.10
N GLY A 5 -11.03 6.42 -3.72
CA GLY A 5 -10.13 5.83 -2.73
C GLY A 5 -9.14 4.89 -3.43
N PHE A 6 -7.88 4.94 -3.03
CA PHE A 6 -6.82 4.10 -3.59
C PHE A 6 -6.32 3.08 -2.55
N TRP A 7 -6.19 1.83 -2.98
CA TRP A 7 -5.61 0.74 -2.22
C TRP A 7 -4.46 0.14 -3.02
N ILE A 8 -3.24 0.36 -2.54
CA ILE A 8 -1.98 0.12 -3.24
C ILE A 8 -1.22 -1.01 -2.55
N GLY A 9 -0.63 -1.93 -3.32
CA GLY A 9 0.04 -3.12 -2.78
C GLY A 9 -0.96 -4.20 -2.36
N VAL A 10 -2.01 -4.40 -3.16
CA VAL A 10 -3.17 -5.26 -2.88
C VAL A 10 -2.79 -6.69 -2.47
N ASP A 11 -1.76 -7.25 -3.07
CA ASP A 11 -1.20 -8.57 -2.76
C ASP A 11 -0.63 -8.69 -1.35
N SER A 12 -0.23 -7.56 -0.78
CA SER A 12 0.31 -7.46 0.58
C SER A 12 -0.75 -7.06 1.61
N MET A 13 -1.98 -6.77 1.16
CA MET A 13 -3.00 -6.13 1.96
C MET A 13 -3.83 -7.14 2.77
N PRO A 14 -4.13 -6.87 4.05
CA PRO A 14 -5.00 -7.72 4.86
C PRO A 14 -6.41 -7.81 4.28
N ARG A 15 -7.06 -8.97 4.43
CA ARG A 15 -8.46 -9.18 3.98
C ARG A 15 -9.43 -8.16 4.55
N SER A 16 -9.29 -7.83 5.83
CA SER A 16 -10.11 -6.81 6.51
C SER A 16 -10.01 -5.44 5.82
N VAL A 17 -8.80 -5.02 5.42
CA VAL A 17 -8.57 -3.76 4.69
C VAL A 17 -9.17 -3.84 3.28
N LEU A 18 -9.04 -4.97 2.59
CA LEU A 18 -9.69 -5.19 1.29
C LEU A 18 -11.23 -5.14 1.40
N HIS A 19 -11.81 -5.71 2.45
CA HIS A 19 -13.26 -5.64 2.68
C HIS A 19 -13.72 -4.22 3.03
N ALA A 20 -12.94 -3.48 3.83
CA ALA A 20 -13.20 -2.07 4.13
C ALA A 20 -13.11 -1.21 2.87
N ALA A 21 -12.17 -1.50 1.98
CA ALA A 21 -12.02 -0.81 0.70
C ALA A 21 -13.28 -0.88 -0.16
N LEU A 22 -13.94 -2.04 -0.18
CA LEU A 22 -15.16 -2.25 -0.95
C LEU A 22 -16.40 -1.53 -0.39
N GLN A 23 -16.30 -0.96 0.82
CA GLN A 23 -17.34 -0.05 1.33
C GLN A 23 -17.19 1.37 0.77
N HIS A 24 -16.07 1.66 0.13
CA HIS A 24 -15.86 2.93 -0.55
C HIS A 24 -16.69 2.98 -1.83
N GLU A 25 -17.19 4.17 -2.18
CA GLU A 25 -18.06 4.34 -3.36
C GLU A 25 -17.32 4.09 -4.68
N ARG A 26 -16.04 4.49 -4.74
CA ARG A 26 -15.18 4.35 -5.91
C ARG A 26 -13.80 3.79 -5.52
N PRO A 27 -13.69 2.48 -5.24
CA PRO A 27 -12.43 1.89 -4.85
C PRO A 27 -11.55 1.58 -6.06
N ILE A 28 -10.29 1.99 -5.98
CA ILE A 28 -9.26 1.75 -6.99
C ILE A 28 -8.15 0.91 -6.37
N PHE A 29 -7.97 -0.29 -6.90
CA PHE A 29 -6.98 -1.26 -6.46
C PHE A 29 -5.80 -1.27 -7.41
N CYS A 30 -4.58 -1.15 -6.88
CA CYS A 30 -3.35 -1.12 -7.67
C CYS A 30 -2.25 -1.98 -7.04
N GLY A 31 -1.66 -2.90 -7.78
CA GLY A 31 -0.59 -3.75 -7.29
C GLY A 31 -0.35 -4.97 -8.16
N ARG A 32 0.46 -5.93 -7.69
CA ARG A 32 0.63 -7.20 -8.40
C ARG A 32 -0.53 -8.12 -8.04
N LEU A 33 -1.56 -8.13 -8.87
CA LEU A 33 -2.68 -9.04 -8.68
C LEU A 33 -2.29 -10.42 -9.24
N PRO A 34 -2.54 -11.53 -8.52
CA PRO A 34 -2.35 -12.85 -9.11
C PRO A 34 -3.21 -12.98 -10.37
N ALA A 35 -2.65 -13.59 -11.42
CA ALA A 35 -3.33 -13.79 -12.72
C ALA A 35 -4.65 -14.57 -12.58
N ASP A 36 -4.74 -15.44 -11.57
CA ASP A 36 -6.00 -15.99 -11.11
C ASP A 36 -6.66 -14.94 -10.20
N ASN A 37 -7.74 -14.32 -10.70
CA ASN A 37 -8.58 -13.31 -10.04
C ASN A 37 -9.30 -13.85 -8.77
N VAL A 38 -8.65 -14.70 -7.99
CA VAL A 38 -9.13 -15.30 -6.74
C VAL A 38 -9.60 -14.22 -5.78
N LEU A 39 -8.86 -13.12 -5.64
CA LEU A 39 -9.27 -11.98 -4.81
C LEU A 39 -10.57 -11.35 -5.32
N GLN A 40 -10.69 -11.05 -6.62
CA GLN A 40 -11.92 -10.48 -7.17
C GLN A 40 -13.10 -11.46 -7.03
N THR A 41 -12.87 -12.76 -7.29
CA THR A 41 -13.88 -13.83 -7.15
C THR A 41 -14.34 -13.97 -5.70
N GLN A 42 -13.42 -13.88 -4.74
CA GLN A 42 -13.74 -13.90 -3.31
C GLN A 42 -14.51 -12.66 -2.86
N LEU A 43 -14.33 -11.53 -3.55
CA LEU A 43 -15.02 -10.27 -3.26
C LEU A 43 -16.39 -10.17 -3.96
N GLY A 44 -16.68 -11.05 -4.93
CA GLY A 44 -18.00 -11.23 -5.57
C GLY A 44 -18.54 -9.96 -6.24
N ASP A 45 -19.86 -9.77 -6.25
CA ASP A 45 -20.54 -8.62 -6.88
C ASP A 45 -20.03 -7.24 -6.41
N ARG A 46 -19.37 -7.17 -5.25
CA ARG A 46 -18.77 -5.92 -4.75
C ARG A 46 -17.53 -5.52 -5.55
N SER A 47 -16.83 -6.47 -6.19
CA SER A 47 -15.67 -6.17 -7.03
C SER A 47 -16.05 -5.50 -8.35
N GLU A 48 -17.31 -5.64 -8.82
CA GLU A 48 -17.77 -5.02 -10.07
C GLU A 48 -17.74 -3.49 -10.03
N ARG A 49 -17.81 -2.90 -8.83
CA ARG A 49 -17.73 -1.46 -8.62
C ARG A 49 -16.30 -0.93 -8.50
N ALA A 50 -15.33 -1.84 -8.40
CA ALA A 50 -13.94 -1.50 -8.16
C ALA A 50 -13.14 -1.42 -9.45
N GLU A 51 -12.26 -0.43 -9.55
CA GLU A 51 -11.31 -0.31 -10.65
C GLU A 51 -10.02 -1.07 -10.28
N TRP A 52 -9.56 -1.99 -11.13
CA TRP A 52 -8.41 -2.84 -10.84
C TRP A 52 -7.26 -2.56 -11.81
N HIS A 53 -6.06 -2.41 -11.27
CA HIS A 53 -4.84 -2.13 -12.01
C HIS A 53 -3.75 -3.09 -11.60
N GLU A 54 -3.41 -4.03 -12.48
CA GLU A 54 -2.25 -4.89 -12.32
C GLU A 54 -0.99 -4.13 -12.72
N VAL A 55 -0.21 -3.72 -11.72
CA VAL A 55 0.94 -2.85 -11.90
C VAL A 55 2.11 -3.34 -11.06
N ALA A 56 3.25 -3.56 -11.72
CA ALA A 56 4.49 -3.88 -11.04
C ALA A 56 5.08 -2.63 -10.37
N LEU A 57 4.62 -2.34 -9.15
CA LEU A 57 5.00 -1.12 -8.42
C LEU A 57 6.50 -1.02 -8.12
N GLY A 58 7.24 -2.12 -8.01
CA GLY A 58 8.71 -2.12 -7.88
C GLY A 58 9.47 -1.75 -9.17
N THR A 59 8.83 -1.08 -10.12
CA THR A 59 9.46 -0.70 -11.41
C THR A 59 9.20 0.77 -11.72
N PRO A 60 10.13 1.46 -12.41
CA PRO A 60 9.91 2.84 -12.85
C PRO A 60 8.64 3.02 -13.70
N ILE A 61 8.29 2.02 -14.53
CA ILE A 61 7.07 2.03 -15.35
C ILE A 61 5.83 1.98 -14.45
N GLY A 62 5.82 1.07 -13.47
CA GLY A 62 4.71 0.97 -12.52
C GLY A 62 4.54 2.22 -11.67
N HIS A 63 5.66 2.85 -11.25
CA HIS A 63 5.63 4.14 -10.58
C HIS A 63 5.01 5.24 -11.45
N GLY A 64 5.43 5.37 -12.71
CA GLY A 64 4.86 6.36 -13.63
C GLY A 64 3.36 6.15 -13.85
N TYR A 65 2.96 4.89 -14.07
CA TYR A 65 1.56 4.52 -14.23
C TYR A 65 0.72 4.91 -13.01
N LEU A 66 1.18 4.57 -11.80
CA LEU A 66 0.47 4.91 -10.57
C LEU A 66 0.29 6.43 -10.41
N LEU A 67 1.35 7.21 -10.65
CA LEU A 67 1.30 8.66 -10.53
C LEU A 67 0.32 9.28 -11.54
N ASP A 68 0.26 8.76 -12.77
CA ASP A 68 -0.71 9.21 -13.76
C ASP A 68 -2.13 8.80 -13.38
N LEU A 69 -2.32 7.59 -12.86
CA LEU A 69 -3.62 7.14 -12.37
C LEU A 69 -4.14 8.02 -11.23
N LEU A 70 -3.29 8.38 -10.26
CA LEU A 70 -3.61 9.30 -9.18
C LEU A 70 -4.09 10.67 -9.72
N ARG A 71 -3.39 11.23 -10.72
CA ARG A 71 -3.78 12.51 -11.36
C ARG A 71 -5.11 12.43 -12.10
N GLN A 72 -5.42 11.29 -12.71
CA GLN A 72 -6.61 11.10 -13.53
C GLN A 72 -7.88 10.78 -12.73
N ARG A 73 -7.78 10.55 -11.42
CA ARG A 73 -8.89 10.03 -10.59
C ARG A 73 -9.30 10.98 -9.45
N LEU A 74 -8.95 12.24 -9.58
CA LEU A 74 -9.38 13.31 -8.67
C LEU A 74 -10.91 13.44 -8.59
N PRO A 75 -11.46 13.87 -7.44
CA PRO A 75 -10.75 14.11 -6.18
C PRO A 75 -10.40 12.79 -5.46
N ILE A 76 -9.34 12.79 -4.65
CA ILE A 76 -8.90 11.63 -3.86
C ILE A 76 -9.00 11.97 -2.37
N ASP A 77 -9.80 11.21 -1.64
CA ASP A 77 -9.99 11.36 -0.19
C ASP A 77 -9.18 10.34 0.61
N ARG A 78 -8.83 9.19 0.02
CA ARG A 78 -8.11 8.12 0.73
C ARG A 78 -7.06 7.45 -0.13
N VAL A 79 -5.87 7.24 0.44
CA VAL A 79 -4.83 6.36 -0.10
C VAL A 79 -4.39 5.40 1.00
N VAL A 80 -4.42 4.10 0.73
CA VAL A 80 -3.89 3.07 1.62
C VAL A 80 -2.75 2.37 0.90
N LEU A 81 -1.54 2.48 1.46
CA LEU A 81 -0.35 1.82 0.94
C LEU A 81 -0.01 0.62 1.83
N SER A 82 -0.13 -0.58 1.31
CA SER A 82 0.34 -1.79 1.98
C SER A 82 1.76 -2.12 1.57
N LEU A 83 2.63 -2.33 2.57
CA LEU A 83 4.03 -2.68 2.38
C LEU A 83 4.29 -4.09 2.93
N ALA A 84 4.73 -5.00 2.05
CA ALA A 84 5.24 -6.31 2.44
C ALA A 84 6.65 -6.18 3.02
N ILE A 85 6.73 -5.95 4.33
CA ILE A 85 8.01 -5.83 5.05
C ILE A 85 8.59 -7.20 5.40
N SER A 86 7.76 -8.25 5.43
CA SER A 86 8.21 -9.63 5.63
C SER A 86 8.29 -10.40 4.31
N ALA A 87 9.35 -11.18 4.12
CA ALA A 87 9.48 -12.12 3.02
C ALA A 87 8.73 -13.42 3.36
N SER A 88 7.40 -13.43 3.32
CA SER A 88 6.66 -14.70 3.36
C SER A 88 6.75 -15.39 1.99
N GLY A 89 7.97 -15.78 1.61
CA GLY A 89 8.15 -16.79 0.61
C GLY A 89 7.82 -18.14 1.22
N TYR A 90 6.95 -18.89 0.56
CA TYR A 90 6.79 -20.34 0.72
C TYR A 90 8.16 -21.03 0.56
N ASP A 91 9.00 -21.01 1.59
CA ASP A 91 10.19 -21.81 1.70
C ASP A 91 10.18 -22.36 3.12
N GLY A 92 10.26 -23.68 3.21
CA GLY A 92 10.12 -24.42 4.46
C GLY A 92 11.08 -23.97 5.58
N PRO A 93 10.99 -24.59 6.76
CA PRO A 93 11.29 -23.96 8.05
C PRO A 93 12.75 -23.53 8.33
N LEU A 94 13.67 -23.55 7.35
CA LEU A 94 15.11 -23.39 7.60
C LEU A 94 15.92 -22.66 6.51
N LYS A 95 15.31 -21.90 5.60
CA LYS A 95 16.10 -21.04 4.69
C LYS A 95 15.95 -19.57 5.06
N THR A 96 17.01 -19.02 5.66
CA THR A 96 17.26 -17.58 5.60
C THR A 96 17.13 -17.15 4.14
N SER A 97 16.19 -16.23 3.86
CA SER A 97 16.06 -15.66 2.52
C SER A 97 17.41 -15.06 2.13
N SER A 98 17.90 -15.35 0.92
CA SER A 98 19.18 -14.81 0.46
C SER A 98 19.12 -13.28 0.39
N LEU A 99 20.24 -12.61 0.62
CA LEU A 99 20.33 -11.15 0.48
C LEU A 99 19.91 -10.68 -0.92
N ASP A 100 20.13 -11.50 -1.95
CA ASP A 100 19.69 -11.25 -3.34
C ASP A 100 18.18 -11.12 -3.46
N ARG A 101 17.40 -11.69 -2.54
CA ARG A 101 15.94 -11.56 -2.49
C ARG A 101 15.51 -10.43 -1.56
N LEU A 102 16.17 -10.30 -0.41
CA LEU A 102 15.80 -9.33 0.62
C LEU A 102 16.11 -7.88 0.24
N LEU A 103 17.24 -7.63 -0.44
CA LEU A 103 17.65 -6.26 -0.80
C LEU A 103 16.75 -5.64 -1.89
N PRO A 104 16.36 -6.36 -2.96
CA PRO A 104 15.35 -5.85 -3.90
C PRO A 104 14.01 -5.57 -3.23
N GLN A 105 13.56 -6.44 -2.31
CA GLN A 105 12.31 -6.20 -1.57
C GLN A 105 12.41 -4.95 -0.68
N ALA A 106 13.52 -4.79 0.05
CA ALA A 106 13.79 -3.60 0.85
C ALA A 106 13.75 -2.32 0.00
N ARG A 107 14.36 -2.39 -1.19
CA ARG A 107 14.33 -1.30 -2.17
C ARG A 107 12.91 -1.00 -2.63
N ASP A 108 12.14 -2.02 -3.02
CA ASP A 108 10.75 -1.86 -3.46
C ASP A 108 9.90 -1.19 -2.39
N VAL A 109 10.07 -1.57 -1.11
CA VAL A 109 9.38 -0.94 0.02
C VAL A 109 9.73 0.54 0.15
N VAL A 110 11.02 0.88 0.09
CA VAL A 110 11.48 2.28 0.21
C VAL A 110 11.02 3.11 -0.97
N GLU A 111 11.17 2.61 -2.20
CA GLU A 111 10.75 3.33 -3.40
C GLU A 111 9.24 3.53 -3.43
N ALA A 112 8.45 2.50 -3.13
CA ALA A 112 7.00 2.61 -3.06
C ALA A 112 6.55 3.65 -2.02
N LEU A 113 7.14 3.62 -0.81
CA LEU A 113 6.84 4.61 0.23
C LEU A 113 7.07 6.04 -0.26
N LEU A 114 8.22 6.29 -0.88
CA LEU A 114 8.59 7.63 -1.38
C LEU A 114 7.67 8.06 -2.52
N VAL A 115 7.51 7.23 -3.55
CA VAL A 115 6.74 7.56 -4.75
C VAL A 115 5.26 7.77 -4.41
N VAL A 116 4.66 6.85 -3.66
CA VAL A 116 3.23 6.90 -3.34
C VAL A 116 2.95 8.09 -2.42
N SER A 117 3.77 8.31 -1.38
CA SER A 117 3.53 9.43 -0.47
C SER A 117 3.65 10.78 -1.18
N ARG A 118 4.69 10.99 -2.02
CA ARG A 118 4.83 12.23 -2.80
C ARG A 118 3.72 12.37 -3.85
N GLY A 119 3.33 11.27 -4.48
CA GLY A 119 2.25 11.24 -5.45
C GLY A 119 0.91 11.64 -4.83
N ALA A 120 0.56 11.02 -3.71
CA ALA A 120 -0.67 11.30 -2.96
C ALA A 120 -0.70 12.75 -2.48
N GLU A 121 0.38 13.22 -1.84
CA GLU A 121 0.51 14.61 -1.39
C GLU A 121 0.31 15.62 -2.53
N ALA A 122 0.85 15.34 -3.72
CA ALA A 122 0.77 16.27 -4.85
C ALA A 122 -0.64 16.41 -5.44
N VAL A 123 -1.55 15.48 -5.14
CA VAL A 123 -2.88 15.42 -5.78
C VAL A 123 -4.04 15.47 -4.78
N MET A 124 -3.82 15.13 -3.52
CA MET A 124 -4.87 15.13 -2.49
C MET A 124 -5.34 16.53 -2.15
N ASP A 125 -6.65 16.69 -2.01
CA ASP A 125 -7.28 17.98 -1.66
C ASP A 125 -7.41 18.09 -0.12
N PRO A 126 -6.79 19.10 0.51
CA PRO A 126 -6.89 19.27 1.96
C PRO A 126 -8.28 19.71 2.43
N ASN A 127 -9.13 20.24 1.56
CA ASN A 127 -10.45 20.74 1.95
C ASN A 127 -11.47 19.61 2.22
N ILE A 128 -11.16 18.38 1.80
CA ILE A 128 -12.03 17.21 1.98
C ILE A 128 -11.53 16.27 3.09
N GLY A 129 -10.52 16.68 3.86
CA GLY A 129 -9.94 15.86 4.93
C GLY A 129 -9.24 14.60 4.40
N ALA A 130 -8.58 14.72 3.24
CA ALA A 130 -7.93 13.59 2.60
C ALA A 130 -6.82 12.97 3.48
N SER A 131 -6.70 11.65 3.44
CA SER A 131 -5.81 10.89 4.31
C SER A 131 -5.04 9.80 3.57
N MET A 132 -3.78 9.63 3.94
CA MET A 132 -2.97 8.48 3.57
C MET A 132 -2.66 7.60 4.79
N THR A 133 -2.82 6.29 4.64
CA THR A 133 -2.46 5.30 5.65
C THR A 133 -1.44 4.33 5.09
N ILE A 134 -0.33 4.16 5.79
CA ILE A 134 0.69 3.16 5.49
C ILE A 134 0.41 1.92 6.34
N MET A 135 0.03 0.82 5.70
CA MET A 135 -0.19 -0.47 6.33
C MET A 135 1.10 -1.28 6.29
N LEU A 136 1.67 -1.56 7.46
CA LEU A 136 2.75 -2.52 7.61
C LEU A 136 2.14 -3.92 7.69
N GLY A 137 2.47 -4.79 6.73
CA GLY A 137 2.07 -6.20 6.76
C GLY A 137 2.63 -6.91 7.99
N ASP A 138 1.94 -7.95 8.46
CA ASP A 138 2.28 -8.59 9.72
C ASP A 138 3.64 -9.33 9.63
N CYS A 139 4.47 -9.10 10.64
CA CYS A 139 5.78 -9.70 10.76
C CYS A 139 5.64 -11.10 11.41
N GLY A 140 5.12 -12.07 10.65
CA GLY A 140 5.08 -13.46 11.10
C GLY A 140 6.47 -13.99 11.49
N GLU A 141 6.55 -14.47 12.74
CA GLU A 141 7.56 -15.24 13.53
C GLU A 141 9.08 -15.14 13.27
N SER A 142 9.59 -14.70 12.12
CA SER A 142 11.04 -14.52 11.90
C SER A 142 11.38 -13.07 11.60
N VAL A 143 11.35 -12.26 12.66
CA VAL A 143 11.82 -10.89 12.63
C VAL A 143 13.34 -10.89 12.42
N THR A 144 13.80 -10.35 11.28
CA THR A 144 15.23 -10.14 10.99
C THR A 144 15.63 -8.68 11.29
N PRO A 145 16.92 -8.39 11.54
CA PRO A 145 17.37 -7.00 11.71
C PRO A 145 17.02 -6.09 10.52
N LEU A 146 16.98 -6.63 9.30
CA LEU A 146 16.58 -5.89 8.11
C LEU A 146 15.09 -5.54 8.13
N THR A 147 14.23 -6.49 8.48
CA THR A 147 12.78 -6.26 8.53
C THR A 147 12.41 -5.30 9.68
N GLU A 148 13.10 -5.39 10.83
CA GLU A 148 12.97 -4.39 11.90
C GLU A 148 13.43 -3.01 11.45
N GLY A 149 14.59 -2.94 10.80
CA GLY A 149 15.15 -1.70 10.27
C GLY A 149 14.22 -1.03 9.26
N LEU A 150 13.60 -1.82 8.37
CA LEU A 150 12.61 -1.32 7.41
C LEU A 150 11.33 -0.83 8.10
N ALA A 151 10.76 -1.59 9.04
CA ALA A 151 9.58 -1.16 9.79
C ALA A 151 9.85 0.14 10.57
N ALA A 152 11.02 0.23 11.22
CA ALA A 152 11.46 1.42 11.93
C ALA A 152 11.66 2.60 10.98
N PHE A 153 12.26 2.38 9.80
CA PHE A 153 12.42 3.40 8.77
C PHE A 153 11.07 3.95 8.31
N VAL A 154 10.12 3.09 7.95
CA VAL A 154 8.78 3.50 7.50
C VAL A 154 8.06 4.30 8.59
N THR A 155 8.12 3.83 9.84
CA THR A 155 7.50 4.51 10.99
C THR A 155 8.12 5.88 11.21
N ARG A 156 9.46 5.98 11.17
CA ARG A 156 10.17 7.26 11.33
C ARG A 156 9.88 8.23 10.20
N PHE A 157 9.82 7.74 8.96
CA PHE A 157 9.43 8.52 7.80
C PHE A 157 8.03 9.12 7.99
N ALA A 158 7.04 8.30 8.33
CA ALA A 158 5.67 8.79 8.50
C ALA A 158 5.55 9.78 9.67
N GLN A 159 6.24 9.54 10.78
CA GLN A 159 6.30 10.48 11.90
C GLN A 159 6.88 11.84 11.48
N ALA A 160 8.00 11.84 10.74
CA ALA A 160 8.62 13.07 10.25
C ALA A 160 7.71 13.83 9.28
N GLU A 161 7.02 13.11 8.39
CA GLU A 161 6.16 13.70 7.37
C GLU A 161 4.78 14.11 7.90
N SER A 162 4.27 13.46 8.95
CA SER A 162 2.93 13.72 9.51
C SER A 162 2.72 15.17 9.90
N LYS A 163 3.73 15.82 10.48
CA LYS A 163 3.66 17.25 10.85
C LYS A 163 3.47 18.12 9.62
N ARG A 164 4.27 17.86 8.57
CA ARG A 164 4.23 18.64 7.33
C ARG A 164 2.92 18.41 6.58
N TRP A 165 2.40 17.18 6.58
CA TRP A 165 1.08 16.85 6.03
C TRP A 165 -0.04 17.57 6.77
N ALA A 166 0.02 17.61 8.10
CA ALA A 166 -0.96 18.33 8.91
C ALA A 166 -0.95 19.85 8.64
N GLU A 167 0.24 20.45 8.44
CA GLU A 167 0.37 21.87 8.03
C GLU A 167 -0.30 22.15 6.68
N MET A 168 -0.41 21.15 5.80
CA MET A 168 -1.11 21.23 4.52
C MET A 168 -2.62 20.91 4.64
N GLY A 169 -3.11 20.46 5.79
CA GLY A 169 -4.50 20.01 5.97
C GLY A 169 -4.75 18.55 5.57
N LEU A 170 -3.69 17.74 5.43
CA LEU A 170 -3.75 16.30 5.12
C LEU A 170 -3.41 15.46 6.35
N SER A 171 -3.83 14.20 6.36
CA SER A 171 -3.46 13.23 7.40
C SER A 171 -2.57 12.11 6.86
N LEU A 172 -1.54 11.74 7.61
CA LEU A 172 -0.66 10.61 7.34
C LEU A 172 -0.54 9.74 8.59
N SER A 173 -0.91 8.47 8.49
CA SER A 173 -0.82 7.50 9.59
C SER A 173 -0.08 6.22 9.19
N VAL A 174 0.38 5.48 10.20
CA VAL A 174 0.94 4.13 10.04
C VAL A 174 0.10 3.19 10.89
N GLU A 175 -0.29 2.06 10.32
CA GLU A 175 -1.06 1.01 10.96
C GLU A 175 -0.41 -0.34 10.74
N HIS A 176 -0.60 -1.26 11.68
CA HIS A 176 -0.09 -2.62 11.59
C HIS A 176 -1.25 -3.57 11.30
N ALA A 177 -1.06 -4.42 10.29
CA ALA A 177 -1.95 -5.54 10.07
C ALA A 177 -1.89 -6.49 11.28
N HIS A 178 -3.02 -6.77 11.92
CA HIS A 178 -3.05 -7.76 13.00
C HIS A 178 -3.33 -9.14 12.39
N SER A 179 -2.49 -10.16 12.69
CA SER A 179 -2.76 -11.58 12.41
C SER A 179 -3.96 -12.02 13.20
N GLY A 180 -5.14 -11.90 12.60
CA GLY A 180 -6.37 -12.34 13.21
C GLY A 180 -7.55 -12.06 12.31
N GLU A 181 -7.53 -12.61 11.08
CA GLU A 181 -8.71 -12.88 10.24
C GLU A 181 -8.37 -13.71 8.99
#